data_AF-A0A328VE80-F1
#
_entry.id   AF-A0A328VE80-F1
#
_cell.length_a   1.000
_cell.length_b   1.000
_cell.length_c   1.000
_cell.angle_alpha   90.00
_cell.angle_beta   90.00
_cell.angle_gamma   90.00
#
_symmetry.space_group_name_H-M   'P 1'
#
loop_
_entity.id
_entity.type
_entity.pdbx_description
1 polymer ?
#
loop_
_entity_poly.entity_id
_entity_poly.type
_entity_poly.pdbx_seq_one_letter_code
_entity_poly.pdbx_strand_id
1 'polypeptide(L)'
;MPAWVAEEAAAFWHSVACTPTYPCDLAAIAGRAYPVAIFSLTRLSVERVERWLQQRGIAYCSSCAERPLHGCLLAVRGHGLIFVDRSDPPEEQRYTLAHELAHFLHDYLQPRQHAIRLLGPSILPVLDGERPPTFEERLDAILASCKLGFYLDLLPRTTEDMERVSALLRAERGADRLALELLAPAERVLSQVDQQLQKGADPAERRRIARHLLMATYGLPPAIAQGYAALLFPATTQRSIAHLLGFYD
;
A
#
# COMPACT_ATOMS: atom_id res chain seq x y z
N MET A 1 12.85 3.51 6.04
CA MET A 1 11.42 3.12 6.14
C MET A 1 10.99 3.20 7.59
N PRO A 2 9.73 3.53 7.91
CA PRO A 2 9.20 3.38 9.28
C PRO A 2 9.29 1.91 9.74
N ALA A 3 9.53 1.67 11.03
CA ALA A 3 9.68 0.31 11.56
C ALA A 3 8.43 -0.56 11.32
N TRP A 4 7.24 0.00 11.53
CA TRP A 4 5.97 -0.71 11.34
C TRP A 4 5.81 -1.25 9.90
N VAL A 5 6.34 -0.55 8.89
CA VAL A 5 6.26 -0.99 7.49
C VAL A 5 7.08 -2.25 7.27
N ALA A 6 8.31 -2.27 7.81
CA ALA A 6 9.19 -3.43 7.70
C ALA A 6 8.64 -4.62 8.50
N GLU A 7 8.09 -4.37 9.69
CA GLU A 7 7.45 -5.38 10.53
C GLU A 7 6.24 -6.01 9.83
N GLU A 8 5.38 -5.21 9.21
CA GLU A 8 4.19 -5.69 8.51
C GLU A 8 4.55 -6.44 7.22
N ALA A 9 5.50 -5.94 6.44
CA ALA A 9 6.02 -6.67 5.28
C ALA A 9 6.67 -8.00 5.69
N ALA A 10 7.43 -8.02 6.80
CA ALA A 10 8.00 -9.25 7.34
C ALA A 10 6.92 -10.23 7.81
N ALA A 11 5.86 -9.74 8.48
CA ALA A 11 4.73 -10.57 8.88
C ALA A 11 3.99 -11.17 7.67
N PHE A 12 3.81 -10.39 6.61
CA PHE A 12 3.27 -10.87 5.34
C PHE A 12 4.12 -12.01 4.78
N TRP A 13 5.43 -11.77 4.60
CA TRP A 13 6.35 -12.76 4.04
C TRP A 13 6.50 -14.02 4.90
N HIS A 14 6.42 -13.87 6.22
CA HIS A 14 6.41 -14.99 7.16
C HIS A 14 5.14 -15.85 6.99
N SER A 15 3.97 -15.21 6.85
CA SER A 15 2.68 -15.92 6.74
C SER A 15 2.55 -16.76 5.46
N VAL A 16 3.14 -16.31 4.35
CA VAL A 16 3.04 -16.99 3.05
C VAL A 16 4.11 -18.08 2.88
N ALA A 17 5.03 -18.22 3.85
CA ALA A 17 6.11 -19.21 3.89
C ALA A 17 6.88 -19.37 2.56
N CYS A 18 7.04 -18.26 1.83
CA CYS A 18 7.64 -18.24 0.50
C CYS A 18 8.81 -17.24 0.46
N THR A 19 9.88 -17.62 -0.22
CA THR A 19 10.97 -16.69 -0.52
C THR A 19 10.58 -15.84 -1.73
N PRO A 20 10.56 -14.50 -1.62
CA PRO A 20 10.20 -13.65 -2.75
C PRO A 20 11.21 -13.79 -3.89
N THR A 21 10.69 -14.04 -5.09
CA THR A 21 11.40 -13.86 -6.36
C THR A 21 11.00 -12.53 -6.98
N TYR A 22 11.94 -11.84 -7.62
CA TYR A 22 11.68 -10.53 -8.22
C TYR A 22 11.74 -10.59 -9.75
N PRO A 23 10.83 -9.90 -10.45
CA PRO A 23 9.73 -9.10 -9.90
C PRO A 23 8.61 -9.96 -9.30
N CYS A 24 8.08 -9.55 -8.15
CA CYS A 24 7.21 -10.39 -7.32
C CYS A 24 5.78 -10.50 -7.86
N ASP A 25 5.25 -11.72 -8.00
CA ASP A 25 3.84 -11.99 -8.32
C ASP A 25 2.99 -12.02 -7.03
N LEU A 26 2.70 -10.84 -6.51
CA LEU A 26 1.84 -10.68 -5.33
C LEU A 26 0.42 -11.20 -5.56
N ALA A 27 -0.06 -11.28 -6.80
CA ALA A 27 -1.42 -11.75 -7.05
C ALA A 27 -1.56 -13.23 -6.70
N ALA A 28 -0.64 -14.05 -7.18
CA ALA A 28 -0.60 -15.46 -6.88
C ALA A 28 -0.32 -15.74 -5.39
N ILE A 29 0.52 -14.93 -4.76
CA ILE A 29 0.91 -15.10 -3.35
C ILE A 29 -0.25 -14.71 -2.42
N ALA A 30 -0.77 -13.49 -2.56
CA ALA A 30 -1.81 -12.96 -1.70
C ALA A 30 -3.13 -13.71 -1.86
N GLY A 31 -3.52 -14.07 -3.10
CA GLY A 31 -4.76 -14.81 -3.36
C GLY A 31 -4.80 -16.23 -2.79
N ARG A 32 -3.65 -16.78 -2.36
CA ARG A 32 -3.57 -18.07 -1.66
C ARG A 32 -3.53 -17.92 -0.13
N ALA A 33 -2.88 -16.88 0.37
CA ALA A 33 -2.59 -16.75 1.79
C ALA A 33 -3.61 -15.88 2.54
N TYR A 34 -4.32 -15.00 1.83
CA TYR A 34 -5.23 -14.03 2.42
C TYR A 34 -6.65 -14.20 1.85
N PRO A 35 -7.69 -13.79 2.59
CA PRO A 35 -9.07 -13.81 2.12
C PRO A 35 -9.33 -12.66 1.14
N VAL A 36 -8.53 -12.59 0.07
CA VAL A 36 -8.61 -11.55 -0.96
C VAL A 36 -8.73 -12.20 -2.33
N ALA A 37 -9.67 -11.73 -3.14
CA ALA A 37 -9.79 -12.10 -4.55
C ALA A 37 -9.31 -10.94 -5.42
N ILE A 38 -8.55 -11.25 -6.47
CA ILE A 38 -7.92 -10.25 -7.33
C ILE A 38 -8.48 -10.41 -8.74
N PHE A 39 -8.96 -9.31 -9.32
CA PHE A 39 -9.59 -9.26 -10.64
C PHE A 39 -8.90 -8.23 -11.52
N SER A 40 -8.61 -8.61 -12.76
CA SER A 40 -8.10 -7.67 -13.76
C SER A 40 -9.20 -7.33 -14.76
N LEU A 41 -9.59 -6.06 -14.80
CA LEU A 41 -10.59 -5.54 -15.76
C LEU A 41 -9.91 -4.60 -16.73
N THR A 42 -10.32 -4.57 -18.00
CA THR A 42 -9.78 -3.60 -18.97
C THR A 42 -10.44 -2.24 -18.77
N ARG A 43 -9.71 -1.13 -18.86
CA ARG A 43 -10.21 0.25 -18.75
C ARG A 43 -11.04 0.42 -17.48
N LEU A 44 -10.44 0.16 -16.33
CA LEU A 44 -11.09 0.16 -15.02
C LEU A 44 -11.63 1.56 -14.72
N SER A 45 -12.85 1.61 -14.20
CA SER A 45 -13.52 2.82 -13.77
C SER A 45 -14.54 2.48 -12.68
N VAL A 46 -15.03 3.51 -11.98
CA VAL A 46 -16.02 3.35 -10.90
C VAL A 46 -17.28 2.62 -11.41
N GLU A 47 -17.85 3.07 -12.52
CA GLU A 47 -19.03 2.47 -13.16
C GLU A 47 -18.81 0.99 -13.52
N ARG A 48 -17.58 0.63 -13.93
CA ARG A 48 -17.28 -0.77 -14.29
C ARG A 48 -17.16 -1.68 -13.08
N VAL A 49 -16.60 -1.17 -11.98
CA VAL A 49 -16.58 -1.90 -10.70
C VAL A 49 -18.02 -2.10 -10.21
N GLU A 50 -18.84 -1.04 -10.21
CA GLU A 50 -20.26 -1.13 -9.83
C GLU A 50 -21.03 -2.13 -10.68
N ARG A 51 -20.90 -2.04 -12.01
CA ARG A 51 -21.53 -2.99 -12.94
C ARG A 51 -21.09 -4.43 -12.69
N TRP A 52 -19.81 -4.65 -12.40
CA TRP A 52 -19.26 -5.98 -12.10
C TRP A 52 -19.86 -6.56 -10.81
N LEU A 53 -20.07 -5.71 -9.79
CA LEU A 53 -20.71 -6.06 -8.52
C LEU A 53 -22.21 -6.35 -8.69
N GLN A 54 -22.92 -5.50 -9.43
CA GLN A 54 -24.35 -5.65 -9.72
C GLN A 54 -24.64 -6.96 -10.46
N GLN A 55 -23.80 -7.34 -11.43
CA GLN A 55 -23.91 -8.61 -12.15
C GLN A 55 -23.80 -9.85 -11.23
N ARG A 56 -23.26 -9.67 -10.01
CA ARG A 56 -23.10 -10.72 -8.99
C ARG A 56 -24.08 -10.57 -7.84
N GLY A 57 -25.10 -9.72 -8.00
CA GLY A 57 -26.10 -9.46 -6.97
C GLY A 57 -25.60 -8.69 -5.77
N ILE A 58 -24.42 -8.06 -5.86
CA ILE A 58 -23.88 -7.22 -4.80
C ILE A 58 -24.44 -5.82 -5.01
N ALA A 59 -25.40 -5.44 -4.15
CA ALA A 59 -25.98 -4.10 -4.15
C ALA A 59 -24.94 -3.09 -3.66
N TYR A 60 -24.31 -2.39 -4.60
CA TYR A 60 -23.34 -1.35 -4.34
C TYR A 60 -23.58 -0.18 -5.29
N CYS A 61 -23.58 1.02 -4.73
CA CYS A 61 -23.66 2.30 -5.45
C CYS A 61 -22.64 3.23 -4.79
N SER A 62 -21.60 3.59 -5.52
CA SER A 62 -20.65 4.57 -5.04
C SER A 62 -21.31 5.96 -5.10
N SER A 63 -20.98 6.80 -4.11
CA SER A 63 -21.31 8.23 -4.15
C SER A 63 -20.27 9.04 -4.92
N CYS A 64 -19.37 8.36 -5.64
CA CYS A 64 -18.22 8.98 -6.29
C CYS A 64 -18.55 9.37 -7.73
N ALA A 65 -17.90 10.43 -8.22
CA ALA A 65 -17.97 10.78 -9.63
C ALA A 65 -17.30 9.69 -10.49
N GLU A 66 -17.88 9.42 -11.67
CA GLU A 66 -17.29 8.49 -12.62
C GLU A 66 -15.90 8.97 -13.05
N ARG A 67 -14.91 8.08 -12.93
CA ARG A 67 -13.53 8.36 -13.31
C ARG A 67 -12.78 7.07 -13.63
N PRO A 68 -11.74 7.13 -14.48
CA PRO A 68 -10.86 5.99 -14.67
C PRO A 68 -10.00 5.76 -13.42
N LEU A 69 -9.66 4.49 -13.19
CA LEU A 69 -8.91 4.03 -12.03
C LEU A 69 -7.71 3.19 -12.47
N HIS A 70 -6.64 3.21 -11.68
CA HIS A 70 -5.59 2.20 -11.78
C HIS A 70 -5.97 0.95 -10.99
N GLY A 71 -6.46 1.15 -9.77
CA GLY A 71 -6.88 0.09 -8.85
C GLY A 71 -8.12 0.46 -8.05
N CYS A 72 -8.71 -0.55 -7.42
CA CYS A 72 -9.78 -0.38 -6.45
C CYS A 72 -9.80 -1.56 -5.47
N LEU A 73 -9.87 -1.25 -4.18
CA LEU A 73 -10.12 -2.22 -3.13
C LEU A 73 -11.56 -2.07 -2.62
N LEU A 74 -12.29 -3.19 -2.56
CA LEU A 74 -13.48 -3.33 -1.73
C LEU A 74 -13.21 -4.34 -0.62
N ALA A 75 -13.38 -3.95 0.64
CA ALA A 75 -13.27 -4.89 1.75
C ALA A 75 -14.51 -4.91 2.63
N VAL A 76 -14.98 -6.11 2.97
CA VAL A 76 -16.22 -6.34 3.73
C VAL A 76 -16.16 -7.71 4.43
N ARG A 77 -16.61 -7.76 5.69
CA ARG A 77 -16.65 -8.98 6.51
C ARG A 77 -15.36 -9.81 6.53
N GLY A 78 -14.21 -9.15 6.60
CA GLY A 78 -12.89 -9.79 6.62
C GLY A 78 -12.38 -10.26 5.27
N HIS A 79 -13.10 -10.00 4.17
CA HIS A 79 -12.70 -10.36 2.81
C HIS A 79 -12.40 -9.12 1.98
N GLY A 80 -11.50 -9.25 1.02
CA GLY A 80 -11.13 -8.20 0.07
C GLY A 80 -11.41 -8.60 -1.37
N LEU A 81 -11.81 -7.64 -2.19
CA LEU A 81 -11.84 -7.72 -3.65
C LEU A 81 -10.94 -6.61 -4.18
N ILE A 82 -9.83 -6.97 -4.82
CA ILE A 82 -8.92 -6.02 -5.46
C ILE A 82 -9.16 -6.06 -6.96
N PHE A 83 -9.35 -4.89 -7.56
CA PHE A 83 -9.46 -4.70 -9.00
C PHE A 83 -8.24 -3.94 -9.50
N VAL A 84 -7.67 -4.36 -10.62
CA VAL A 84 -6.54 -3.69 -11.29
C VAL A 84 -6.88 -3.49 -12.77
N ASP A 85 -6.49 -2.35 -13.34
CA ASP A 85 -6.68 -2.12 -14.78
C ASP A 85 -5.67 -2.92 -15.61
N ARG A 86 -6.18 -3.90 -16.36
CA ARG A 86 -5.40 -4.73 -17.28
C ARG A 86 -4.77 -3.93 -18.44
N SER A 87 -5.25 -2.72 -18.69
CA SER A 87 -4.77 -1.85 -19.77
C SER A 87 -3.52 -1.06 -19.36
N ASP A 88 -3.20 -1.01 -18.07
CA ASP A 88 -1.98 -0.38 -17.59
C ASP A 88 -0.76 -1.26 -17.91
N PRO A 89 0.44 -0.69 -18.01
CA PRO A 89 1.68 -1.47 -18.15
C PRO A 89 1.85 -2.49 -17.00
N PRO A 90 2.52 -3.65 -17.23
CA PRO A 90 2.69 -4.68 -16.20
C PRO A 90 3.35 -4.19 -14.90
N GLU A 91 4.28 -3.24 -14.98
CA GLU A 91 4.92 -2.60 -13.84
C GLU A 91 3.94 -1.74 -13.02
N GLU A 92 3.02 -1.03 -13.68
CA GLU A 92 1.98 -0.24 -13.02
C GLU A 92 0.98 -1.18 -12.35
N GLN A 93 0.50 -2.22 -13.04
CA GLN A 93 -0.39 -3.23 -12.44
C GLN A 93 0.21 -3.85 -11.18
N ARG A 94 1.51 -4.13 -11.18
CA ARG A 94 2.22 -4.69 -10.03
C ARG A 94 2.25 -3.73 -8.85
N TYR A 95 2.58 -2.46 -9.12
CA TYR A 95 2.58 -1.43 -8.08
C TYR A 95 1.19 -1.20 -7.51
N THR A 96 0.20 -0.99 -8.39
CA THR A 96 -1.20 -0.81 -8.00
C THR A 96 -1.70 -1.96 -7.14
N LEU A 97 -1.47 -3.22 -7.56
CA LEU A 97 -1.86 -4.36 -6.74
C LEU A 97 -1.21 -4.34 -5.35
N ALA A 98 0.08 -4.03 -5.27
CA ALA A 98 0.77 -3.95 -3.99
C ALA A 98 0.21 -2.84 -3.09
N HIS A 99 -0.17 -1.70 -3.68
CA HIS A 99 -0.80 -0.57 -3.01
C HIS A 99 -2.20 -0.93 -2.47
N GLU A 100 -3.07 -1.51 -3.31
CA GLU A 100 -4.40 -1.96 -2.86
C GLU A 100 -4.30 -3.09 -1.81
N LEU A 101 -3.33 -3.98 -1.95
CA LEU A 101 -3.06 -5.02 -0.95
C LEU A 101 -2.59 -4.40 0.37
N ALA A 102 -1.76 -3.36 0.34
CA ALA A 102 -1.31 -2.65 1.53
C ALA A 102 -2.50 -2.02 2.29
N HIS A 103 -3.44 -1.38 1.59
CA HIS A 103 -4.68 -0.91 2.20
C HIS A 103 -5.50 -2.05 2.82
N PHE A 104 -5.61 -3.18 2.13
CA PHE A 104 -6.33 -4.34 2.66
C PHE A 104 -5.70 -4.89 3.95
N LEU A 105 -4.36 -5.02 3.98
CA LEU A 105 -3.65 -5.54 5.14
C LEU A 105 -3.68 -4.55 6.30
N HIS A 106 -3.23 -3.33 6.07
CA HIS A 106 -2.96 -2.34 7.10
C HIS A 106 -4.22 -1.60 7.57
N ASP A 107 -5.06 -1.15 6.64
CA ASP A 107 -6.20 -0.29 7.00
C ASP A 107 -7.49 -1.07 7.24
N TYR A 108 -7.53 -2.35 6.86
CA TYR A 108 -8.74 -3.16 6.97
C TYR A 108 -8.56 -4.42 7.83
N LEU A 109 -7.67 -5.34 7.41
CA LEU A 109 -7.57 -6.65 8.03
C LEU A 109 -6.94 -6.58 9.42
N GLN A 110 -5.83 -5.84 9.57
CA GLN A 110 -5.13 -5.73 10.85
C GLN A 110 -6.00 -5.06 11.94
N PRO A 111 -6.68 -3.90 11.71
CA PRO A 111 -7.55 -3.29 12.71
C PRO A 111 -8.70 -4.23 13.10
N ARG A 112 -9.31 -4.89 12.12
CA ARG A 112 -10.38 -5.88 12.35
C ARG A 112 -9.90 -7.03 13.24
N GLN A 113 -8.75 -7.63 12.92
CA GLN A 113 -8.19 -8.71 13.72
C GLN A 113 -7.80 -8.25 15.13
N HIS A 114 -7.31 -7.02 15.27
CA HIS A 114 -7.00 -6.42 16.56
C HIS A 114 -8.27 -6.25 17.41
N ALA A 115 -9.36 -5.76 16.83
CA ALA A 115 -10.65 -5.65 17.50
C ALA A 115 -11.18 -7.02 17.97
N ILE A 116 -11.10 -8.05 17.12
CA ILE A 116 -11.52 -9.41 17.49
C ILE A 116 -10.68 -9.98 18.64
N ARG A 117 -9.36 -9.73 18.65
CA ARG A 117 -8.47 -10.20 19.74
C ARG A 117 -8.78 -9.53 21.07
N LEU A 118 -9.14 -8.24 21.07
CA LEU A 118 -9.35 -7.48 22.30
C LEU A 118 -10.79 -7.58 22.83
N LEU A 119 -11.78 -7.52 21.96
CA LEU A 119 -13.21 -7.48 22.32
C LEU A 119 -13.89 -8.85 22.19
N GLY A 120 -13.16 -9.84 21.68
CA GLY A 120 -13.66 -11.19 21.45
C GLY A 120 -14.54 -11.33 20.19
N PRO A 121 -14.91 -12.56 19.81
CA PRO A 121 -15.67 -12.82 18.58
C PRO A 121 -17.06 -12.17 18.52
N SER A 122 -17.66 -11.81 19.66
CA SER A 122 -18.97 -11.14 19.73
C SER A 122 -19.00 -9.74 19.12
N ILE A 123 -17.84 -9.16 18.80
CA ILE A 123 -17.74 -7.88 18.10
C ILE A 123 -18.01 -8.00 16.59
N LEU A 124 -17.95 -9.22 16.02
CA LEU A 124 -18.08 -9.42 14.58
C LEU A 124 -19.36 -8.80 13.98
N PRO A 125 -20.57 -8.93 14.57
CA PRO A 125 -21.77 -8.28 14.06
C PRO A 125 -21.67 -6.75 14.01
N VAL A 126 -20.85 -6.13 14.86
CA VAL A 126 -20.57 -4.68 14.80
C VAL A 126 -19.65 -4.38 13.63
N LEU A 127 -18.52 -5.09 13.55
CA LEU A 127 -17.52 -4.88 12.50
C LEU A 127 -18.10 -5.17 11.10
N ASP A 128 -19.10 -6.05 11.02
CA ASP A 128 -19.82 -6.41 9.80
C ASP A 128 -21.01 -5.48 9.50
N GLY A 129 -21.31 -4.52 10.38
CA GLY A 129 -22.41 -3.57 10.20
C GLY A 129 -23.81 -4.18 10.40
N GLU A 130 -23.92 -5.38 10.96
CA GLU A 130 -25.17 -6.08 11.23
C GLU A 130 -25.91 -5.49 12.45
N ARG A 131 -25.18 -4.84 13.36
CA ARG A 131 -25.73 -4.07 14.47
C ARG A 131 -24.87 -2.85 14.81
N PRO A 132 -25.43 -1.80 15.42
CA PRO A 132 -24.62 -0.72 15.97
C PRO A 132 -23.75 -1.20 17.14
N PRO A 133 -22.59 -0.57 17.39
CA PRO A 133 -21.80 -0.81 18.59
C PRO A 133 -22.55 -0.31 19.84
N THR A 134 -22.41 -1.04 20.95
CA THR A 134 -22.87 -0.61 22.28
C THR A 134 -22.06 0.58 22.78
N PHE A 135 -22.48 1.22 23.89
CA PHE A 135 -21.73 2.33 24.46
C PHE A 135 -20.34 1.90 24.95
N GLU A 136 -20.23 0.72 25.56
CA GLU A 136 -18.95 0.15 25.99
C GLU A 136 -18.02 -0.12 24.80
N GLU A 137 -18.54 -0.73 23.73
CA GLU A 137 -17.79 -0.97 22.49
C GLU A 137 -17.38 0.34 21.79
N ARG A 138 -18.19 1.40 21.88
CA ARG A 138 -17.92 2.73 21.28
C ARG A 138 -16.80 3.50 21.98
N LEU A 139 -16.58 3.26 23.28
CA LEU A 139 -15.54 3.94 24.04
C LEU A 139 -14.14 3.45 23.66
N ASP A 140 -14.03 2.29 23.00
CA ASP A 140 -12.77 1.73 22.56
C ASP A 140 -12.26 2.41 21.28
N ALA A 141 -11.10 3.08 21.38
CA ALA A 141 -10.35 3.64 20.24
C ALA A 141 -10.06 2.62 19.11
N ILE A 142 -10.20 1.34 19.44
CA ILE A 142 -10.08 0.18 18.55
C ILE A 142 -11.19 0.17 17.49
N LEU A 143 -12.44 0.47 17.86
CA LEU A 143 -13.53 0.58 16.88
C LEU A 143 -13.40 1.84 16.02
N ALA A 144 -12.88 2.93 16.58
CA ALA A 144 -12.59 4.14 15.80
C ALA A 144 -11.53 3.91 14.71
N SER A 145 -10.68 2.89 14.89
CA SER A 145 -9.65 2.49 13.92
C SER A 145 -10.14 1.44 12.91
N CYS A 146 -11.37 0.90 13.08
CA CYS A 146 -11.98 -0.04 12.16
C CYS A 146 -12.98 0.68 11.25
N LYS A 147 -12.77 0.62 9.92
CA LYS A 147 -13.79 1.08 8.96
C LYS A 147 -14.98 0.10 8.99
N LEU A 148 -16.11 0.55 9.53
CA LEU A 148 -17.37 -0.22 9.59
C LEU A 148 -18.07 -0.19 8.22
N GLY A 149 -18.50 -1.35 7.73
CA GLY A 149 -19.17 -1.48 6.42
C GLY A 149 -18.20 -1.69 5.26
N PHE A 150 -18.46 -1.05 4.11
CA PHE A 150 -17.61 -1.15 2.91
C PHE A 150 -16.38 -0.25 3.06
N TYR A 151 -15.18 -0.85 3.03
CA TYR A 151 -13.94 -0.14 2.76
C TYR A 151 -13.83 0.05 1.24
N LEU A 152 -13.82 1.30 0.78
CA LEU A 152 -13.49 1.61 -0.61
C LEU A 152 -12.25 2.51 -0.60
N ASP A 153 -11.19 2.04 -1.26
CA ASP A 153 -10.16 2.93 -1.78
C ASP A 153 -10.22 3.00 -3.29
N LEU A 154 -9.98 4.19 -3.82
CA LEU A 154 -10.05 4.50 -5.24
C LEU A 154 -8.82 5.29 -5.62
N LEU A 155 -7.77 4.63 -6.09
CA LEU A 155 -6.56 5.29 -6.58
C LEU A 155 -6.87 6.01 -7.91
N PRO A 156 -6.97 7.36 -7.93
CA PRO A 156 -7.35 8.10 -9.12
C PRO A 156 -6.18 8.17 -10.10
N ARG A 157 -6.48 8.28 -11.41
CA ARG A 157 -5.46 8.52 -12.44
C ARG A 157 -4.89 9.96 -12.41
N THR A 158 -5.56 10.89 -11.75
CA THR A 158 -5.20 12.32 -11.69
C THR A 158 -5.37 12.88 -10.28
N THR A 159 -4.50 13.81 -9.88
CA THR A 159 -4.40 14.37 -8.51
C THR A 159 -5.29 15.60 -8.29
N GLU A 160 -6.58 15.53 -8.60
CA GLU A 160 -7.53 16.62 -8.34
C GLU A 160 -8.53 16.21 -7.27
N ASP A 161 -8.25 16.59 -6.01
CA ASP A 161 -9.21 17.11 -5.02
C ASP A 161 -8.54 17.19 -3.63
N MET A 162 -8.26 18.42 -3.18
CA MET A 162 -7.55 18.70 -1.94
C MET A 162 -8.46 19.47 -0.98
N GLU A 163 -9.21 18.78 -0.11
CA GLU A 163 -9.77 19.41 1.10
C GLU A 163 -10.12 18.47 2.29
N ARG A 164 -9.78 17.16 2.24
CA ARG A 164 -9.87 16.20 3.39
C ARG A 164 -8.49 15.62 3.80
N VAL A 165 -7.50 16.50 3.83
CA VAL A 165 -6.13 16.23 3.35
C VAL A 165 -5.19 15.50 4.33
N SER A 166 -5.33 15.56 5.66
CA SER A 166 -4.24 15.07 6.55
C SER A 166 -4.24 13.55 6.81
N ALA A 167 -5.37 12.99 7.26
CA ALA A 167 -5.45 11.57 7.62
C ALA A 167 -5.46 10.66 6.38
N LEU A 168 -6.16 11.08 5.31
CA LEU A 168 -6.15 10.40 4.03
C LEU A 168 -4.72 10.35 3.46
N LEU A 169 -4.00 11.49 3.40
CA LEU A 169 -2.61 11.49 2.95
C LEU A 169 -1.66 10.64 3.82
N ARG A 170 -1.96 10.40 5.09
CA ARG A 170 -1.16 9.49 5.93
C ARG A 170 -1.43 8.03 5.58
N ALA A 171 -2.69 7.65 5.37
CA ALA A 171 -3.08 6.32 4.93
C ALA A 171 -2.46 6.00 3.56
N GLU A 172 -2.61 6.88 2.57
CA GLU A 172 -2.01 6.75 1.23
C GLU A 172 -0.49 6.56 1.30
N ARG A 173 0.20 7.43 2.05
CA ARG A 173 1.67 7.30 2.23
C ARG A 173 2.05 6.04 2.97
N GLY A 174 1.19 5.54 3.85
CA GLY A 174 1.36 4.27 4.53
C GLY A 174 1.27 3.11 3.55
N ALA A 175 0.21 3.07 2.76
CA ALA A 175 -0.02 2.07 1.72
C ALA A 175 1.10 2.07 0.68
N ASP A 176 1.51 3.24 0.16
CA ASP A 176 2.65 3.36 -0.76
C ASP A 176 3.93 2.77 -0.16
N ARG A 177 4.22 3.07 1.10
CA ARG A 177 5.44 2.57 1.77
C ARG A 177 5.38 1.06 1.95
N LEU A 178 4.25 0.52 2.39
CA LEU A 178 4.09 -0.92 2.55
C LEU A 178 4.13 -1.64 1.20
N ALA A 179 3.50 -1.09 0.16
CA ALA A 179 3.59 -1.60 -1.21
C ALA A 179 5.04 -1.67 -1.70
N LEU A 180 5.81 -0.59 -1.50
CA LEU A 180 7.23 -0.55 -1.84
C LEU A 180 8.04 -1.56 -1.06
N GLU A 181 7.79 -1.72 0.24
CA GLU A 181 8.52 -2.70 1.07
C GLU A 181 8.19 -4.14 0.69
N LEU A 182 6.93 -4.43 0.32
CA LEU A 182 6.50 -5.74 -0.18
C LEU A 182 7.15 -6.08 -1.52
N LEU A 183 7.25 -5.09 -2.43
CA LEU A 183 7.78 -5.28 -3.78
C LEU A 183 9.31 -5.21 -3.85
N ALA A 184 9.93 -4.34 -3.08
CA ALA A 184 11.35 -4.03 -3.13
C ALA A 184 11.86 -3.62 -1.73
N PRO A 185 12.10 -4.58 -0.82
CA PRO A 185 12.47 -4.29 0.56
C PRO A 185 13.64 -3.33 0.66
N ALA A 186 13.50 -2.26 1.46
CA ALA A 186 14.48 -1.18 1.50
C ALA A 186 15.89 -1.70 1.84
N GLU A 187 15.99 -2.63 2.79
CA GLU A 187 17.26 -3.23 3.20
C GLU A 187 17.97 -3.94 2.04
N ARG A 188 17.22 -4.68 1.21
CA ARG A 188 17.77 -5.38 0.04
C ARG A 188 18.24 -4.40 -1.02
N VAL A 189 17.43 -3.37 -1.31
CA VAL A 189 17.78 -2.32 -2.27
C VAL A 189 19.04 -1.59 -1.84
N LEU A 190 19.12 -1.17 -0.57
CA LEU A 190 20.29 -0.49 0.01
C LEU A 190 21.55 -1.36 -0.13
N SER A 191 21.48 -2.64 0.29
CA SER A 191 22.60 -3.57 0.22
C SER A 191 23.08 -3.81 -1.21
N GLN A 192 22.17 -3.99 -2.17
CA GLN A 192 22.53 -4.20 -3.58
C GLN A 192 23.15 -2.95 -4.23
N VAL A 193 22.67 -1.76 -3.87
CA VAL A 193 23.26 -0.51 -4.36
C VAL A 193 24.68 -0.32 -3.79
N ASP A 194 24.87 -0.59 -2.49
CA ASP A 194 26.19 -0.49 -1.85
C ASP A 194 27.20 -1.50 -2.43
N GLN A 195 26.76 -2.70 -2.84
CA GLN A 195 27.61 -3.68 -3.52
C GLN A 195 28.08 -3.25 -4.92
N GLN A 196 27.31 -2.41 -5.60
CA GLN A 196 27.64 -1.92 -6.95
C GLN A 196 28.50 -0.65 -6.93
N LEU A 197 28.67 -0.03 -5.76
CA LEU A 197 29.30 1.27 -5.62
C LEU A 197 30.69 1.22 -5.00
N GLN A 198 31.56 2.09 -5.48
CA GLN A 198 32.81 2.39 -4.80
C GLN A 198 32.53 3.21 -3.53
N LYS A 199 33.38 3.06 -2.51
CA LYS A 199 33.30 3.86 -1.28
C LYS A 199 33.36 5.35 -1.64
N GLY A 200 32.44 6.15 -1.10
CA GLY A 200 32.38 7.59 -1.32
C GLY A 200 31.55 8.06 -2.52
N ALA A 201 30.80 7.17 -3.19
CA ALA A 201 29.89 7.55 -4.26
C ALA A 201 28.85 8.60 -3.80
N ASP A 202 28.64 9.62 -4.64
CA ASP A 202 27.71 10.72 -4.40
C ASP A 202 26.23 10.24 -4.35
N PRO A 203 25.37 10.85 -3.50
CA PRO A 203 23.94 10.61 -3.47
C PRO A 203 23.20 10.56 -4.83
N ALA A 204 23.57 11.36 -5.82
CA ALA A 204 22.96 11.35 -7.14
C ALA A 204 23.26 10.06 -7.90
N GLU A 205 24.50 9.57 -7.81
CA GLU A 205 24.90 8.29 -8.40
C GLU A 205 24.21 7.12 -7.70
N ARG A 206 24.11 7.16 -6.36
CA ARG A 206 23.31 6.20 -5.56
C ARG A 206 21.87 6.15 -6.04
N ARG A 207 21.20 7.30 -6.20
CA ARG A 207 19.82 7.38 -6.71
C ARG A 207 19.70 6.83 -8.13
N ARG A 208 20.66 7.11 -9.01
CA ARG A 208 20.65 6.64 -10.41
C ARG A 208 20.70 5.11 -10.46
N ILE A 209 21.61 4.50 -9.71
CA ILE A 209 21.75 3.04 -9.62
C ILE A 209 20.53 2.42 -8.97
N ALA A 210 20.06 2.98 -7.85
CA ALA A 210 18.86 2.51 -7.16
C ALA A 210 17.63 2.53 -8.09
N ARG A 211 17.40 3.63 -8.82
CA ARG A 211 16.29 3.72 -9.78
C ARG A 211 16.40 2.63 -10.85
N HIS A 212 17.58 2.40 -11.40
CA HIS A 212 17.79 1.36 -12.41
C HIS A 212 17.52 -0.04 -11.84
N LEU A 213 18.04 -0.34 -10.65
CA LEU A 213 17.80 -1.59 -9.94
C LEU A 213 16.31 -1.83 -9.65
N LEU A 214 15.61 -0.81 -9.15
CA LEU A 214 14.18 -0.85 -8.84
C LEU A 214 13.33 -1.14 -10.09
N MET A 215 13.71 -0.61 -11.25
CA MET A 215 13.03 -0.91 -12.51
C MET A 215 13.39 -2.30 -13.04
N ALA A 216 14.69 -2.60 -13.15
CA ALA A 216 15.16 -3.79 -13.85
C ALA A 216 14.99 -5.09 -13.06
N THR A 217 15.16 -5.04 -11.73
CA THR A 217 15.08 -6.22 -10.87
C THR A 217 13.72 -6.35 -10.21
N TYR A 218 13.19 -5.24 -9.68
CA TYR A 218 11.95 -5.25 -8.91
C TYR A 218 10.71 -4.96 -9.77
N GLY A 219 10.89 -4.47 -11.01
CA GLY A 219 9.79 -4.23 -11.94
C GLY A 219 8.90 -3.06 -11.53
N LEU A 220 9.46 -2.04 -10.86
CA LEU A 220 8.72 -0.83 -10.48
C LEU A 220 8.55 0.14 -11.65
N PRO A 221 7.43 0.88 -11.72
CA PRO A 221 7.26 1.96 -12.69
C PRO A 221 8.31 3.06 -12.58
N PRO A 222 8.67 3.76 -13.67
CA PRO A 222 9.73 4.76 -13.66
C PRO A 222 9.55 5.87 -12.61
N ALA A 223 8.34 6.43 -12.50
CA ALA A 223 8.04 7.52 -11.57
C ALA A 223 8.12 7.05 -10.10
N ILE A 224 7.57 5.85 -9.82
CA ILE A 224 7.62 5.22 -8.51
C ILE A 224 9.07 4.87 -8.12
N ALA A 225 9.82 4.26 -9.03
CA ALA A 225 11.23 3.93 -8.82
C ALA A 225 12.07 5.18 -8.54
N GLN A 226 11.80 6.29 -9.23
CA GLN A 226 12.46 7.56 -8.99
C GLN A 226 12.12 8.12 -7.60
N GLY A 227 10.84 8.14 -7.22
CA GLY A 227 10.41 8.60 -5.90
C GLY A 227 10.99 7.75 -4.78
N TYR A 228 10.99 6.43 -4.94
CA TYR A 228 11.52 5.51 -3.94
C TYR A 228 13.04 5.60 -3.81
N ALA A 229 13.78 5.71 -4.92
CA ALA A 229 15.22 5.97 -4.89
C ALA A 229 15.55 7.27 -4.14
N ALA A 230 14.76 8.33 -4.35
CA ALA A 230 14.93 9.60 -3.62
C ALA A 230 14.61 9.47 -2.12
N LEU A 231 13.64 8.63 -1.76
CA LEU A 231 13.32 8.33 -0.36
C LEU A 231 14.46 7.58 0.34
N LEU A 232 15.08 6.60 -0.33
CA LEU A 232 16.16 5.79 0.22
C LEU A 232 17.50 6.54 0.28
N PHE A 233 17.77 7.39 -0.71
CA PHE A 233 19.02 8.14 -0.85
C PHE A 233 18.71 9.65 -0.94
N PRO A 234 18.32 10.28 0.18
CA PRO A 234 18.02 11.70 0.18
C PRO A 234 19.24 12.50 -0.26
N ALA A 235 19.01 13.60 -0.97
CA ALA A 235 20.09 14.54 -1.25
C ALA A 235 20.65 15.02 0.09
N THR A 236 21.96 14.83 0.30
CA THR A 236 22.61 15.38 1.48
C THR A 236 22.52 16.90 1.35
N THR A 237 21.68 17.55 2.14
CA THR A 237 21.73 19.01 2.29
C THR A 237 23.11 19.31 2.87
N GLN A 238 24.01 19.85 2.04
CA GLN A 238 25.38 20.10 2.47
C GLN A 238 25.42 21.24 3.50
N ARG A 239 26.16 20.94 4.57
CA ARG A 239 26.82 21.81 5.55
C ARG A 239 25.95 22.39 6.66
N SER A 240 26.06 21.74 7.82
CA SER A 240 25.93 22.38 9.14
C SER A 240 26.56 23.78 9.10
N ILE A 241 25.87 24.75 9.68
CA ILE A 241 26.33 26.13 9.89
C ILE A 241 27.75 26.18 10.50
N ALA A 242 28.15 25.13 11.24
CA ALA A 242 29.50 25.00 11.79
C ALA A 242 30.63 24.99 10.72
N HIS A 243 30.37 24.47 9.52
CA HIS A 243 31.34 24.45 8.41
C HIS A 243 31.33 25.74 7.58
N LEU A 244 30.31 26.61 7.76
CA LEU A 244 30.23 27.94 7.14
C LEU A 244 30.81 29.04 8.04
N LEU A 245 30.88 28.80 9.36
CA LEU A 245 31.41 29.77 10.33
C LEU A 245 32.87 29.51 10.76
N GLY A 246 33.55 28.53 10.18
CA GLY A 246 35.01 28.38 10.35
C GLY A 246 35.48 28.05 11.77
N PHE A 247 34.64 27.46 12.63
CA PHE A 247 35.04 27.08 13.98
C PHE A 247 35.69 25.69 14.02
N TYR A 248 36.92 25.57 13.51
CA TYR A 248 37.91 24.58 13.95
C TYR A 248 39.31 25.12 13.63
N ASP A 249 40.06 25.43 14.69
CA ASP A 249 41.52 25.31 14.72
C ASP A 249 41.88 23.90 15.23
#